data_AF-A0A0Q9TP05-F1
#
_entry.id   AF-A0A0Q9TP05-F1
#
_cell.length_a   1.000
_cell.length_b   1.000
_cell.length_c   1.000
_cell.angle_alpha   90.00
_cell.angle_beta   90.00
_cell.angle_gamma   90.00
#
_symmetry.space_group_name_H-M   'P 1'
#
loop_
_entity.id
_entity.type
_entity.pdbx_description
1 polymer ?
#
loop_
_entity_poly.entity_id
_entity_poly.type
_entity_poly.pdbx_seq_one_letter_code
_entity_poly.pdbx_strand_id
1 'polypeptide(L)'
;MTVRAEPAVVFRWLCQLRVAPYSYDIVDNRGRRSPRTLTPGLESLAVGQRFASIFTLVDWVPDELVALEITEPAGIRLFGRLPLVYQTVPLPGGPEAGTTLRGDIALPRPGSALARARSVALAWGDLVMMRRQLLTLAHLSEETARSTRSS
;
A
#
# COMPACT_ATOMS: atom_id res chain seq x y z
N MET A 1 -9.09 -2.62 6.50
CA MET A 1 -8.87 -3.75 7.42
C MET A 1 -8.41 -3.23 8.76
N THR A 2 -8.67 -3.93 9.85
CA THR A 2 -8.22 -3.54 11.19
C THR A 2 -6.84 -4.13 11.48
N VAL A 3 -5.97 -3.33 12.10
CA VAL A 3 -4.58 -3.66 12.45
C VAL A 3 -4.36 -3.32 13.92
N ARG A 4 -3.83 -4.26 14.72
CA ARG A 4 -3.55 -4.04 16.15
C ARG A 4 -2.21 -3.33 16.39
N ALA A 5 -2.08 -2.14 15.80
CA ALA A 5 -0.94 -1.26 15.94
C ALA A 5 -1.39 0.19 15.83
N GLU A 6 -0.62 1.11 16.42
CA GLU A 6 -0.84 2.56 16.32
C GLU A 6 -0.64 3.06 14.88
N PRO A 7 -1.30 4.16 14.47
CA PRO A 7 -1.22 4.69 13.11
C PRO A 7 0.22 4.90 12.63
N ALA A 8 1.10 5.42 13.49
CA ALA A 8 2.51 5.66 13.17
C ALA A 8 3.27 4.38 12.80
N VAL A 9 3.00 3.26 13.48
CA VAL A 9 3.62 1.96 13.15
C VAL A 9 3.13 1.46 11.80
N VAL A 10 1.83 1.55 11.55
CA VAL A 10 1.23 1.14 10.28
C VAL A 10 1.74 2.00 9.12
N PHE A 11 1.87 3.31 9.35
CA PHE A 11 2.37 4.27 8.37
C PHE A 11 3.83 4.01 8.00
N ARG A 12 4.69 3.68 8.98
CA ARG A 12 6.08 3.27 8.69
C ARG A 12 6.16 2.01 7.82
N TRP A 13 5.22 1.08 7.99
CA TRP A 13 5.11 -0.09 7.11
C TRP A 13 4.56 0.25 5.73
N LEU A 14 3.63 1.20 5.61
CA LEU A 14 3.22 1.75 4.31
C LEU A 14 4.41 2.36 3.56
N CYS A 15 5.30 3.06 4.25
CA CYS A 15 6.51 3.64 3.66
C CYS A 15 7.46 2.58 3.08
N GLN A 16 7.42 1.34 3.56
CA GLN A 16 8.23 0.24 3.00
C GLN A 16 7.82 -0.13 1.57
N LEU A 17 6.62 0.29 1.13
CA LEU A 17 6.22 0.15 -0.28
C LEU A 17 7.21 0.81 -1.25
N ARG A 18 8.06 1.73 -0.77
CA ARG A 18 9.18 2.31 -1.55
C ARG A 18 10.19 1.27 -2.04
N VAL A 19 10.38 0.17 -1.32
CA VAL A 19 11.41 -0.83 -1.61
C VAL A 19 10.85 -2.18 -2.05
N ALA A 20 9.59 -2.48 -1.77
CA ALA A 20 8.94 -3.70 -2.25
C ALA A 20 7.41 -3.57 -2.34
N PRO A 21 6.71 -4.37 -3.16
CA PRO A 21 5.25 -4.31 -3.26
C PRO A 21 4.50 -4.98 -2.10
N TYR A 22 5.12 -5.90 -1.35
CA TYR A 22 4.51 -6.63 -0.22
C TYR A 22 3.25 -7.50 -0.54
N SER A 23 2.89 -7.68 -1.81
CA SER A 23 1.82 -8.60 -2.25
C SER A 23 2.36 -10.00 -2.54
N TYR A 24 2.91 -10.23 -3.74
CA TYR A 24 3.37 -11.52 -4.22
C TYR A 24 4.80 -11.40 -4.76
N ASP A 25 5.78 -11.49 -3.86
CA ASP A 25 7.22 -11.29 -4.16
C ASP A 25 7.71 -12.02 -5.43
N ILE A 26 7.21 -13.23 -5.70
CA ILE A 26 7.54 -14.02 -6.89
C ILE A 26 7.13 -13.32 -8.19
N VAL A 27 5.95 -12.69 -8.19
CA VAL A 27 5.32 -12.10 -9.37
C VAL A 27 5.67 -10.61 -9.50
N ASP A 28 5.50 -9.85 -8.43
CA ASP A 28 5.59 -8.38 -8.46
C ASP A 28 6.93 -7.82 -7.96
N ASN A 29 7.72 -8.60 -7.22
CA ASN A 29 9.05 -8.22 -6.75
C ASN A 29 10.19 -8.99 -7.43
N ARG A 30 9.90 -9.62 -8.59
CA ARG A 30 10.88 -10.38 -9.39
C ARG A 30 11.60 -11.46 -8.57
N GLY A 31 10.89 -12.11 -7.64
CA GLY A 31 11.44 -13.13 -6.76
C GLY A 31 12.25 -12.61 -5.56
N ARG A 32 12.47 -11.30 -5.45
CA ARG A 32 13.12 -10.74 -4.26
C ARG A 32 12.14 -10.74 -3.10
N ARG A 33 12.60 -11.19 -1.93
CA ARG A 33 11.79 -11.17 -0.71
C ARG A 33 11.62 -9.73 -0.22
N SER A 34 10.38 -9.31 0.04
CA SER A 34 10.08 -8.04 0.72
C SER A 34 10.71 -8.03 2.13
N PRO A 35 11.36 -6.94 2.56
CA PRO A 35 11.94 -6.81 3.90
C PRO A 35 10.94 -7.14 5.01
N ARG A 36 11.38 -7.86 6.05
CA ARG A 36 10.54 -8.26 7.21
C ARG A 36 10.83 -7.48 8.48
N THR A 37 11.70 -6.49 8.36
CA THR A 37 11.96 -5.46 9.36
C THR A 37 11.85 -4.10 8.68
N LEU A 38 11.59 -3.06 9.47
CA LEU A 38 11.55 -1.70 8.95
C LEU A 38 12.94 -1.31 8.44
N THR A 39 13.02 -0.95 7.17
CA THR A 39 14.20 -0.36 6.57
C THR A 39 14.31 1.09 7.05
N PRO A 40 15.43 1.49 7.70
CA PRO A 40 15.59 2.84 8.24
C PRO A 40 15.48 3.93 7.17
N GLY A 41 14.81 5.04 7.49
CA GLY A 41 14.73 6.25 6.66
C GLY A 41 13.70 6.17 5.53
N LEU A 42 12.93 5.08 5.42
CA LEU A 42 11.87 5.01 4.42
C LEU A 42 10.66 5.90 4.74
N GLU A 43 10.48 6.26 6.00
CA GLU A 43 9.51 7.26 6.48
C GLU A 43 9.85 8.70 6.08
N SER A 44 11.08 8.96 5.62
CA SER A 44 11.46 10.27 5.04
C SER A 44 10.93 10.39 3.62
N LEU A 45 9.68 10.85 3.52
CA LEU A 45 8.94 10.96 2.27
C LEU A 45 9.21 12.28 1.52
N ALA A 46 9.21 12.20 0.19
CA ALA A 46 9.29 13.34 -0.71
C ALA A 46 8.48 13.07 -1.99
N VAL A 47 7.78 14.08 -2.51
CA VAL A 47 7.00 13.97 -3.77
C VAL A 47 7.93 13.46 -4.88
N GLY A 48 7.43 12.56 -5.72
CA GLY A 48 8.21 11.99 -6.83
C GLY A 48 8.90 10.67 -6.50
N GLN A 49 8.93 10.24 -5.24
CA GLN A 49 9.50 8.96 -4.85
C GLN A 49 8.69 7.78 -5.41
N ARG A 50 9.38 6.70 -5.80
CA ARG A 50 8.75 5.49 -6.34
C ARG A 50 8.20 4.61 -5.21
N PHE A 51 7.03 4.03 -5.45
CA PHE A 51 6.33 3.07 -4.60
C PHE A 51 5.90 1.84 -5.41
N ALA A 52 5.98 0.65 -4.80
CA ALA A 52 5.56 -0.64 -5.34
C ALA A 52 5.92 -0.85 -6.83
N SER A 53 7.13 -0.43 -7.20
CA SER A 53 7.71 -0.48 -8.55
C SER A 53 7.05 0.36 -9.65
N ILE A 54 5.75 0.67 -9.58
CA ILE A 54 5.00 1.31 -10.68
C ILE A 54 4.33 2.63 -10.31
N PHE A 55 4.27 2.95 -9.02
CA PHE A 55 3.64 4.16 -8.50
C PHE A 55 4.67 5.22 -8.17
N THR A 56 4.22 6.47 -8.19
CA THR A 56 4.93 7.64 -7.68
C THR A 56 4.12 8.28 -6.57
N LEU A 57 4.80 8.69 -5.51
CA LEU A 57 4.24 9.49 -4.43
C LEU A 57 3.87 10.88 -4.96
N VAL A 58 2.60 11.24 -4.85
CA VAL A 58 2.09 12.55 -5.24
C VAL A 58 1.84 13.45 -4.03
N ASP A 59 1.42 12.89 -2.89
CA ASP A 59 1.20 13.63 -1.65
C ASP A 59 1.20 12.69 -0.43
N TRP A 60 1.40 13.23 0.77
CA TRP A 60 1.30 12.47 2.03
C TRP A 60 1.00 13.36 3.24
N VAL A 61 0.37 12.75 4.24
CA VAL A 61 0.24 13.30 5.58
C VAL A 61 0.87 12.31 6.55
N PRO A 62 1.87 12.71 7.36
CA PRO A 62 2.52 11.83 8.32
C PRO A 62 1.51 11.07 9.17
N ASP A 63 1.73 9.76 9.32
CA ASP A 63 0.90 8.85 10.12
C ASP A 63 -0.58 8.71 9.71
N GLU A 64 -0.98 9.31 8.59
CA GLU A 64 -2.38 9.37 8.16
C GLU A 64 -2.61 8.91 6.72
N LEU A 65 -1.79 9.35 5.76
CA LEU A 65 -2.12 9.23 4.34
C LEU A 65 -0.90 9.15 3.42
N VAL A 66 -0.99 8.28 2.42
CA VAL A 66 -0.06 8.22 1.28
C VAL A 66 -0.88 8.22 0.00
N ALA A 67 -0.72 9.25 -0.84
CA ALA A 67 -1.36 9.35 -2.16
C ALA A 67 -0.35 9.04 -3.27
N LEU A 68 -0.74 8.14 -4.17
CA LEU A 68 0.09 7.58 -5.22
C LEU A 68 -0.60 7.72 -6.57
N GLU A 69 0.18 7.82 -7.64
CA GLU A 69 -0.29 7.71 -9.03
C GLU A 69 0.60 6.75 -9.82
N ILE A 70 0.02 5.98 -10.74
CA ILE A 70 0.82 5.21 -11.71
C ILE A 70 1.45 6.17 -12.72
N THR A 71 2.78 6.25 -12.69
CA THR A 71 3.58 7.07 -13.62
C THR A 71 4.46 6.20 -14.53
N GLU A 72 4.75 4.95 -14.14
CA GLU A 72 5.62 4.07 -14.91
C GLU A 72 4.94 3.63 -16.22
N PRO A 73 5.58 3.78 -17.40
CA PRO A 73 4.95 3.51 -18.69
C PRO A 73 4.38 2.08 -18.83
N ALA A 74 5.06 1.09 -18.27
CA ALA A 74 4.57 -0.28 -18.26
C ALA A 74 3.30 -0.44 -17.41
N GLY A 75 3.25 0.21 -16.25
CA GLY A 75 2.07 0.25 -15.40
C GLY A 75 0.90 0.97 -16.08
N ILE A 76 1.15 2.12 -16.70
CA ILE A 76 0.12 2.88 -17.45
C ILE A 76 -0.48 2.05 -18.58
N ARG A 77 0.33 1.30 -19.33
CA ARG A 77 -0.20 0.43 -20.41
C ARG A 77 -1.04 -0.74 -19.88
N LEU A 78 -0.74 -1.23 -18.68
CA LEU A 78 -1.42 -2.38 -18.11
C LEU A 78 -2.72 -1.97 -17.40
N PHE A 79 -2.65 -0.94 -16.56
CA PHE A 79 -3.71 -0.51 -15.62
C PHE A 79 -4.35 0.84 -15.97
N GLY A 80 -3.73 1.62 -16.86
CA GLY A 80 -4.07 3.04 -17.06
C GLY A 80 -3.40 3.95 -16.04
N ARG A 81 -3.61 5.26 -16.19
CA ARG A 81 -3.28 6.22 -15.13
C ARG A 81 -4.41 6.17 -14.11
N LEU A 82 -4.08 5.82 -12.87
CA LEU A 82 -5.04 5.82 -11.78
C LEU A 82 -4.37 6.32 -10.49
N PRO A 83 -5.13 7.03 -9.65
CA PRO A 83 -4.71 7.35 -8.29
C PRO A 83 -5.01 6.18 -7.34
N LEU A 84 -4.13 6.02 -6.37
CA LEU A 84 -4.24 5.07 -5.27
C LEU A 84 -3.94 5.81 -3.96
N VAL A 85 -4.81 5.68 -2.96
CA VAL A 85 -4.61 6.31 -1.65
C VAL A 85 -4.61 5.22 -0.58
N TYR A 86 -3.61 5.25 0.29
CA TYR A 86 -3.64 4.52 1.55
C TYR A 86 -3.95 5.47 2.70
N GLN A 87 -4.75 5.02 3.65
CA GLN A 87 -5.07 5.77 4.85
C GLN A 87 -4.92 4.91 6.10
N THR A 88 -4.41 5.52 7.16
CA THR A 88 -4.33 4.98 8.52
C THR A 88 -5.28 5.76 9.41
N VAL A 89 -6.41 5.15 9.74
CA VAL A 89 -7.47 5.79 10.54
C VAL A 89 -7.46 5.18 11.95
N PRO A 90 -7.16 5.94 13.02
CA PRO A 90 -7.19 5.40 14.38
C PRO A 90 -8.60 4.91 14.75
N LEU A 91 -8.67 3.76 15.44
CA LEU A 91 -9.94 3.26 15.94
C LEU A 91 -10.37 3.99 17.23
N PRO A 92 -11.68 4.17 17.46
CA PRO A 92 -12.17 4.72 18.72
C PRO A 92 -11.77 3.83 19.90
N GLY A 93 -11.32 4.43 21.01
CA GLY A 93 -10.87 3.69 22.20
C GLY A 93 -9.39 3.90 22.58
N GLY A 94 -8.67 4.76 21.85
CA GLY A 94 -7.28 5.13 22.16
C GLY A 94 -6.24 4.28 21.43
N PRO A 95 -4.94 4.46 21.72
CA PRO A 95 -3.84 3.83 20.96
C PRO A 95 -3.88 2.30 20.93
N GLU A 96 -4.44 1.67 21.98
CA GLU A 96 -4.61 0.22 22.06
C GLU A 96 -5.75 -0.31 21.17
N ALA A 97 -6.69 0.54 20.75
CA ALA A 97 -7.81 0.15 19.91
C ALA A 97 -7.38 -0.24 18.49
N GLY A 98 -6.19 0.16 18.07
CA GLY A 98 -5.60 -0.16 16.77
C GLY A 98 -5.96 0.84 15.66
N THR A 99 -5.68 0.44 14.43
CA THR A 99 -5.78 1.29 13.24
C THR A 99 -6.57 0.58 12.15
N THR A 100 -7.45 1.31 11.48
CA THR A 100 -8.00 0.88 10.19
C THR A 100 -7.05 1.27 9.08
N LEU A 101 -6.45 0.28 8.43
CA LEU A 101 -5.68 0.45 7.21
C LEU A 101 -6.60 0.30 6.00
N ARG A 102 -6.72 1.37 5.20
CA ARG A 102 -7.57 1.44 4.00
C ARG A 102 -6.70 1.69 2.76
N GLY A 103 -7.10 1.09 1.64
CA GLY A 103 -6.53 1.36 0.31
C GLY A 103 -7.66 1.60 -0.69
N ASP A 104 -7.64 2.75 -1.36
CA ASP A 104 -8.65 3.17 -2.33
C ASP A 104 -8.02 3.39 -3.70
N ILE A 105 -8.61 2.76 -4.73
CA ILE A 105 -8.17 2.85 -6.12
C ILE A 105 -9.30 3.45 -6.95
N ALA A 106 -9.04 4.52 -7.69
CA ALA A 106 -10.02 5.08 -8.62
C ALA A 106 -9.82 4.53 -10.03
N LEU A 107 -10.67 3.61 -10.46
CA LEU A 107 -10.60 3.01 -11.79
C LEU A 107 -11.16 3.96 -12.87
N PRO A 108 -10.49 4.07 -14.03
CA PRO A 108 -11.00 4.88 -15.13
C PRO A 108 -12.32 4.31 -15.69
N ARG A 109 -13.23 5.20 -16.12
CA ARG A 109 -14.49 4.78 -16.75
C ARG A 109 -14.22 4.15 -18.12
N PRO A 110 -14.70 2.93 -18.40
CA PRO A 110 -14.43 2.28 -19.67
C PRO A 110 -15.26 2.90 -20.80
N GLY A 111 -14.59 3.31 -21.89
CA GLY A 111 -15.21 3.90 -23.08
C GLY A 111 -15.82 2.89 -24.07
N SER A 112 -15.63 1.58 -23.87
CA SER A 112 -16.19 0.53 -24.73
C SER A 112 -16.50 -0.75 -23.95
N ALA A 113 -17.30 -1.65 -24.54
CA ALA A 113 -17.65 -2.94 -23.90
C ALA A 113 -16.43 -3.84 -23.66
N LEU A 114 -15.50 -3.89 -24.61
CA LEU A 114 -14.24 -4.63 -24.46
C LEU A 114 -13.35 -4.00 -23.37
N ALA A 115 -13.26 -2.67 -23.32
CA ALA A 115 -12.53 -1.96 -22.27
C ALA A 115 -13.16 -2.21 -20.89
N ARG A 116 -14.49 -2.37 -20.82
CA ARG A 116 -15.21 -2.71 -19.58
C ARG A 116 -14.86 -4.10 -19.09
N ALA A 117 -14.91 -5.11 -19.96
CA ALA A 117 -14.53 -6.48 -19.60
C ALA A 117 -13.08 -6.56 -19.10
N ARG A 118 -12.14 -5.90 -19.80
CA ARG A 118 -10.74 -5.81 -19.38
C ARG A 118 -10.57 -5.07 -18.05
N SER A 119 -11.26 -3.96 -17.85
CA SER A 119 -11.23 -3.19 -16.59
C SER A 119 -11.75 -4.00 -15.42
N VAL A 120 -12.82 -4.79 -15.60
CA VAL A 120 -13.33 -5.70 -14.57
C VAL A 120 -12.29 -6.78 -14.22
N ALA A 121 -11.66 -7.41 -15.22
CA ALA A 121 -10.63 -8.42 -14.98
C ALA A 121 -9.42 -7.84 -14.23
N LEU A 122 -8.96 -6.64 -14.61
CA LEU A 122 -7.88 -5.94 -13.92
C LEU A 122 -8.27 -5.57 -12.48
N ALA A 123 -9.49 -5.04 -12.27
CA ALA A 123 -10.00 -4.70 -10.95
C ALA A 123 -10.01 -5.91 -10.01
N TRP A 124 -10.40 -7.09 -10.50
CA TRP A 124 -10.35 -8.33 -9.72
C TRP A 124 -8.91 -8.73 -9.35
N GLY A 125 -7.99 -8.62 -10.31
CA GLY A 125 -6.56 -8.85 -10.05
C GLY A 125 -6.00 -7.90 -8.99
N ASP A 126 -6.28 -6.61 -9.13
CA ASP A 126 -5.86 -5.56 -8.20
C ASP A 126 -6.46 -5.77 -6.82
N LEU A 127 -7.73 -6.17 -6.71
CA LEU A 127 -8.37 -6.45 -5.42
C LEU A 127 -7.69 -7.61 -4.68
N VAL A 128 -7.37 -8.71 -5.38
CA VAL A 128 -6.69 -9.86 -4.77
C VAL A 128 -5.27 -9.48 -4.33
N MET A 129 -4.54 -8.78 -5.19
CA MET A 129 -3.18 -8.31 -4.94
C MET A 129 -3.14 -7.31 -3.78
N MET A 130 -3.97 -6.27 -3.81
CA MET A 130 -4.07 -5.25 -2.77
C MET A 130 -4.50 -5.87 -1.45
N ARG A 131 -5.47 -6.80 -1.44
CA ARG A 131 -5.85 -7.52 -0.22
C ARG A 131 -4.65 -8.26 0.37
N ARG A 132 -3.86 -8.95 -0.44
CA ARG A 132 -2.65 -9.67 0.02
C ARG A 132 -1.61 -8.70 0.59
N GLN A 133 -1.37 -7.59 -0.10
CA GLN A 133 -0.45 -6.55 0.35
C GLN A 133 -0.87 -5.99 1.71
N LEU A 134 -2.13 -5.53 1.82
CA LEU A 134 -2.67 -4.96 3.05
C LEU A 134 -2.58 -5.95 4.21
N LEU A 135 -2.89 -7.24 3.99
CA LEU A 135 -2.77 -8.28 5.03
C LEU A 135 -1.32 -8.48 5.47
N THR A 136 -0.38 -8.44 4.53
CA THR A 136 1.05 -8.58 4.82
C THR A 136 1.55 -7.39 5.66
N LEU A 137 1.18 -6.16 5.27
CA LEU A 137 1.54 -4.95 6.01
C LEU A 137 0.90 -4.93 7.40
N ALA A 138 -0.35 -5.35 7.53
CA ALA A 138 -1.04 -5.47 8.81
C ALA A 138 -0.30 -6.42 9.75
N HIS A 139 0.03 -7.62 9.28
CA HIS A 139 0.75 -8.62 10.06
C HIS A 139 2.10 -8.10 10.56
N LEU A 140 2.89 -7.47 9.68
CA LEU A 140 4.21 -6.92 10.02
C LEU A 140 4.10 -5.74 11.01
N SER A 141 3.05 -4.93 10.88
CA SER A 141 2.75 -3.85 11.82
C SER A 141 2.44 -4.39 13.21
N GLU A 142 1.63 -5.45 13.31
CA GLU A 142 1.27 -6.09 14.56
C GLU A 142 2.46 -6.80 15.24
N GLU A 143 3.35 -7.40 14.45
CA GLU A 143 4.62 -7.93 14.95
C GLU A 143 5.50 -6.84 15.54
N THR A 144 5.66 -5.73 14.83
CA THR A 144 6.46 -4.58 15.30
C THR A 144 5.90 -3.99 16.59
N ALA A 145 4.57 -3.84 16.68
CA ALA A 145 3.90 -3.34 17.87
C ALA A 145 4.07 -4.28 19.07
N ARG A 146 4.04 -5.60 18.86
CA ARG A 146 4.32 -6.59 19.92
C ARG A 146 5.75 -6.49 20.43
N SER A 147 6.74 -6.43 19.54
CA SER A 147 8.15 -6.33 19.95
C SER A 147 8.46 -5.07 20.75
N THR A 148 7.83 -3.95 20.40
CA THR A 148 8.03 -2.67 21.09
C THR A 148 7.46 -2.68 22.52
N ARG A 149 6.34 -3.39 22.76
CA ARG A 149 5.75 -3.53 24.10
C ARG A 149 6.52 -4.48 25.04
N SER A 150 7.35 -5.35 24.48
CA SER A 150 8.14 -6.32 25.25
C SER A 150 9.56 -5.83 25.57
N SER A 151 9.93 -4.63 25.11
CA SER A 151 11.23 -3.98 25.35
C SER A 151 11.08 -2.91 26.43
#